data_AF-A0ABD6U3G2-F1
#
_entry.id   AF-A0ABD6U3G2-F1
#
_cell.length_a   1.000
_cell.length_b   1.000
_cell.length_c   1.000
_cell.angle_alpha   90.00
_cell.angle_beta   90.00
_cell.angle_gamma   90.00
#
_symmetry.space_group_name_H-M   'P 1'
#
loop_
_entity.id
_entity.type
_entity.pdbx_description
1 polymer ?
#
loop_
_entity_poly.entity_id
_entity_poly.type
_entity_poly.pdbx_seq_one_letter_code
_entity_poly.pdbx_strand_id
1 'polypeptide(L)'
;MEYLIGAAIAGILIFLFIVKRKTDSFNQLSRLPFPAWHSVYSSSQMPETLGMARALILQTFHLAAEFGVLSQSEKKELDAGSMKEDPMKIVNEWFEHALPNVVNVIDERELAASEARLVGVFMLVSLKGVNPEGELRRFLQRFNH
;
A
#
# COMPACT_ATOMS: atom_id res chain seq x y z
N MET A 1 -30.55 33.57 -4.03
CA MET A 1 -29.87 32.47 -4.76
C MET A 1 -28.37 32.40 -4.43
N GLU A 2 -27.67 33.52 -4.33
CA GLU A 2 -26.23 33.56 -4.00
C GLU A 2 -25.85 32.87 -2.67
N TYR A 3 -26.67 33.04 -1.61
CA TYR A 3 -26.44 32.37 -0.32
C TYR A 3 -26.54 30.84 -0.38
N LEU A 4 -27.40 30.29 -1.24
CA LEU A 4 -27.54 28.84 -1.43
C LEU A 4 -26.35 28.28 -2.21
N ILE A 5 -25.84 29.04 -3.19
CA ILE A 5 -24.63 28.68 -3.94
C ILE A 5 -23.40 28.72 -3.02
N GLY A 6 -23.28 29.77 -2.19
CA GLY A 6 -22.21 29.88 -1.20
C GLY A 6 -22.20 28.73 -0.19
N ALA A 7 -23.38 28.35 0.34
CA ALA A 7 -23.52 27.20 1.24
C ALA A 7 -23.17 25.87 0.55
N ALA A 8 -23.56 25.68 -0.71
CA ALA A 8 -23.23 24.48 -1.47
C ALA A 8 -21.72 24.36 -1.73
N ILE A 9 -21.06 25.44 -2.13
CA ILE A 9 -19.59 25.47 -2.34
C ILE A 9 -18.86 25.19 -1.03
N ALA A 10 -19.27 25.84 0.07
CA ALA A 10 -18.66 25.59 1.38
C ALA A 10 -18.82 24.12 1.82
N GLY A 11 -20.00 23.52 1.60
CA GLY A 11 -20.24 22.10 1.86
C GLY A 11 -19.32 21.18 1.05
N ILE A 12 -19.12 21.46 -0.25
CA ILE A 12 -18.19 20.71 -1.10
C ILE A 12 -16.75 20.83 -0.59
N LEU A 13 -16.30 22.04 -0.24
CA LEU A 13 -14.95 22.26 0.27
C LEU A 13 -14.69 21.53 1.59
N ILE A 14 -15.66 21.55 2.53
CA ILE A 14 -15.58 20.82 3.79
C ILE A 14 -15.54 19.31 3.53
N PHE A 15 -16.39 18.81 2.63
CA PHE A 15 -16.39 17.40 2.25
C PHE A 15 -15.04 16.97 1.66
N LEU A 16 -14.51 17.72 0.70
CA LEU A 16 -13.20 17.46 0.09
C LEU A 16 -12.08 17.49 1.13
N PHE A 17 -12.12 18.42 2.08
CA PHE A 17 -11.14 18.50 3.16
C PHE A 17 -11.18 17.27 4.06
N ILE A 18 -12.37 16.80 4.46
CA ILE A 18 -12.55 15.61 5.29
C ILE A 18 -12.03 14.36 4.57
N VAL A 19 -12.40 14.18 3.30
CA VAL A 19 -11.95 13.05 2.48
C VAL A 19 -10.43 13.05 2.34
N LYS A 20 -9.84 14.20 1.97
CA LYS A 20 -8.39 14.34 1.84
C LYS A 20 -7.67 14.02 3.14
N ARG A 21 -8.15 14.55 4.27
CA ARG A 21 -7.56 14.28 5.59
C ARG A 21 -7.61 12.79 5.95
N LYS A 22 -8.70 12.09 5.64
CA LYS A 22 -8.78 10.63 5.84
C LYS A 22 -7.79 9.89 4.95
N THR A 23 -7.71 10.23 3.66
CA THR A 23 -6.75 9.63 2.73
C THR A 23 -5.30 9.86 3.19
N ASP A 24 -4.97 11.08 3.61
CA ASP A 24 -3.64 11.42 4.13
C ASP A 24 -3.32 10.62 5.40
N SER A 25 -4.31 10.44 6.28
CA SER A 25 -4.15 9.60 7.48
C SER A 25 -3.85 8.14 7.12
N PHE A 26 -4.56 7.54 6.17
CA PHE A 26 -4.29 6.17 5.75
C PHE A 26 -2.93 6.03 5.05
N ASN A 27 -2.54 7.02 4.24
CA ASN A 27 -1.21 7.09 3.65
C ASN A 27 -0.11 7.15 4.73
N GLN A 28 -0.33 7.91 5.81
CA GLN A 28 0.60 7.96 6.94
C GLN A 28 0.69 6.61 7.67
N LEU A 29 -0.43 5.90 7.84
CA LEU A 29 -0.40 4.57 8.45
C LEU A 29 0.49 3.61 7.67
N SER A 30 0.53 3.67 6.34
CA SER A 30 1.42 2.82 5.52
C SER A 30 2.93 3.01 5.80
N ARG A 31 3.32 4.08 6.51
CA ARG A 31 4.70 4.35 6.94
C ARG A 31 5.03 3.78 8.33
N LEU A 32 4.05 3.24 9.04
CA LEU A 32 4.31 2.53 10.30
C LEU A 32 5.17 1.29 10.02
N PRO A 33 5.98 0.86 11.00
CA PRO A 33 6.63 -0.45 10.94
C PRO A 33 5.60 -1.55 10.66
N PHE A 34 5.93 -2.50 9.80
CA PHE A 34 4.98 -3.48 9.28
C PHE A 34 4.19 -4.23 10.37
N PRO A 35 4.79 -4.72 11.47
CA PRO A 35 4.03 -5.37 12.54
C PRO A 35 3.01 -4.45 13.21
N ALA A 36 3.38 -3.18 13.42
CA ALA A 36 2.48 -2.18 14.01
C ALA A 36 1.32 -1.87 13.06
N TRP A 37 1.61 -1.67 11.77
CA TRP A 37 0.58 -1.47 10.76
C TRP A 37 -0.37 -2.68 10.68
N HIS A 38 0.17 -3.90 10.65
CA HIS A 38 -0.61 -5.13 10.55
C HIS A 38 -1.49 -5.35 11.80
N SER A 39 -0.98 -5.00 12.98
CA SER A 39 -1.78 -5.01 14.22
C SER A 39 -2.95 -4.03 14.15
N VAL A 40 -2.76 -2.82 13.62
CA VAL A 40 -3.85 -1.84 13.45
C VAL A 40 -4.84 -2.34 12.39
N TYR A 41 -4.35 -2.87 11.26
CA TYR A 41 -5.18 -3.38 10.18
C TYR A 41 -6.08 -4.53 10.64
N SER A 42 -5.51 -5.53 11.33
CA SER A 42 -6.24 -6.71 11.80
C SER A 42 -7.22 -6.42 12.96
N SER A 43 -7.00 -5.35 13.74
CA SER A 43 -7.90 -4.94 14.82
C SER A 43 -8.95 -3.90 14.41
N SER A 44 -8.85 -3.35 13.21
CA SER A 44 -9.78 -2.35 12.69
C SER A 44 -11.06 -2.98 12.14
N GLN A 45 -12.12 -2.18 12.01
CA GLN A 45 -13.37 -2.56 11.37
C GLN A 45 -13.59 -1.77 10.07
N MET A 46 -14.64 -2.10 9.33
CA MET A 46 -15.08 -1.29 8.20
C MET A 46 -15.66 0.04 8.70
N PRO A 47 -15.37 1.18 8.04
CA PRO A 47 -14.68 1.32 6.75
C PRO A 47 -13.14 1.54 6.84
N GLU A 48 -12.55 1.56 8.03
CA GLU A 48 -11.13 1.85 8.24
C GLU A 48 -10.21 0.82 7.57
N THR A 49 -10.52 -0.47 7.69
CA THR A 49 -9.75 -1.56 7.04
C THR A 49 -9.67 -1.39 5.53
N LEU A 50 -10.79 -1.05 4.88
CA LEU A 50 -10.84 -0.76 3.44
C LEU A 50 -9.94 0.41 3.05
N GLY A 51 -9.95 1.48 3.84
CA GLY A 51 -9.12 2.66 3.62
C GLY A 51 -7.63 2.36 3.77
N MET A 52 -7.26 1.60 4.80
CA MET A 52 -5.89 1.15 5.04
C MET A 52 -5.39 0.22 3.93
N ALA A 53 -6.17 -0.77 3.51
CA ALA A 53 -5.80 -1.69 2.44
C ALA A 53 -5.56 -0.94 1.13
N ARG A 54 -6.48 -0.03 0.76
CA ARG A 54 -6.34 0.78 -0.45
C ARG A 54 -5.10 1.68 -0.39
N ALA A 55 -4.84 2.32 0.75
CA ALA A 55 -3.64 3.13 0.92
C ALA A 55 -2.36 2.29 0.81
N LEU A 56 -2.31 1.10 1.43
CA LEU A 56 -1.16 0.21 1.32
C LEU A 56 -0.86 -0.16 -0.13
N ILE A 57 -1.87 -0.57 -0.90
CA ILE A 57 -1.73 -0.95 -2.31
C ILE A 57 -1.17 0.22 -3.13
N LEU A 58 -1.78 1.40 -3.03
CA LEU A 58 -1.38 2.56 -3.82
C LEU A 58 0.03 3.05 -3.45
N GLN A 59 0.36 3.08 -2.16
CA GLN A 59 1.69 3.46 -1.69
C GLN A 59 2.73 2.42 -2.11
N THR A 60 2.38 1.14 -2.14
CA THR A 60 3.22 0.06 -2.67
C THR A 60 3.52 0.28 -4.15
N PHE A 61 2.51 0.53 -5.00
CA PHE A 61 2.72 0.77 -6.42
C PHE A 61 3.54 2.02 -6.70
N HIS A 62 3.29 3.09 -5.92
CA HIS A 62 4.07 4.31 -6.01
C HIS A 62 5.54 4.06 -5.69
N LEU A 63 5.83 3.43 -4.55
CA LEU A 63 7.19 3.16 -4.11
C LEU A 63 7.89 2.12 -5.01
N ALA A 64 7.17 1.11 -5.49
CA ALA A 64 7.69 0.14 -6.45
C ALA A 64 8.12 0.79 -7.77
N ALA A 65 7.40 1.82 -8.23
CA ALA A 65 7.82 2.60 -9.39
C ALA A 65 9.06 3.46 -9.11
N GLU A 66 9.18 4.03 -7.91
CA GLU A 66 10.37 4.78 -7.48
C GLU A 66 11.62 3.89 -7.43
N PHE A 67 11.49 2.63 -6.99
CA PHE A 67 12.59 1.66 -6.99
C PHE A 67 12.82 0.98 -8.35
N GLY A 68 12.04 1.30 -9.37
CA GLY A 68 12.14 0.70 -10.71
C GLY A 68 11.73 -0.77 -10.76
N VAL A 69 10.90 -1.24 -9.83
CA VAL A 69 10.23 -2.55 -9.87
C VAL A 69 9.08 -2.52 -10.89
N LEU A 70 8.41 -1.37 -10.97
CA LEU A 70 7.37 -1.07 -11.95
C LEU A 70 7.82 0.06 -12.88
N SER A 71 7.54 -0.09 -14.17
CA SER A 71 7.49 1.01 -15.11
C SER A 71 6.29 1.93 -14.81
N GLN A 72 6.33 3.16 -15.31
CA GLN A 72 5.21 4.10 -15.16
C GLN A 72 3.93 3.61 -15.86
N SER A 73 4.06 2.80 -16.92
CA SER A 73 2.92 2.16 -17.59
C SER A 73 2.31 1.06 -16.73
N GLU A 74 3.12 0.16 -16.17
CA GLU A 74 2.64 -0.91 -15.27
C GLU A 74 1.97 -0.30 -14.03
N LYS A 75 2.56 0.76 -13.45
CA LYS A 75 1.95 1.47 -12.32
C LYS A 75 0.55 1.98 -12.69
N LYS A 76 0.39 2.64 -13.84
CA LYS A 76 -0.92 3.16 -14.28
C LYS A 76 -1.95 2.05 -14.48
N GLU A 77 -1.53 0.92 -15.02
CA GLU A 77 -2.40 -0.24 -15.21
C GLU A 77 -2.84 -0.84 -13.87
N LEU A 78 -1.91 -1.03 -12.93
CA LEU A 78 -2.20 -1.54 -11.59
C LEU A 78 -3.04 -0.56 -10.75
N ASP A 79 -2.77 0.75 -10.84
CA ASP A 79 -3.60 1.79 -10.22
C ASP A 79 -5.05 1.68 -10.74
N ALA A 80 -5.25 1.52 -12.05
CA ALA A 80 -6.58 1.39 -12.64
C ALA A 80 -7.25 0.04 -12.33
N GLY A 81 -6.49 -1.05 -12.28
CA GLY A 81 -6.97 -2.39 -11.93
C GLY A 81 -7.43 -2.48 -10.48
N SER A 82 -6.60 -2.02 -9.54
CA SER A 82 -6.90 -2.06 -8.11
C SER A 82 -8.12 -1.23 -7.69
N MET A 83 -8.54 -0.24 -8.49
CA MET A 83 -9.79 0.50 -8.26
C MET A 83 -11.05 -0.33 -8.54
N LYS A 84 -10.94 -1.41 -9.32
CA LYS A 84 -12.06 -2.28 -9.71
C LYS A 84 -12.26 -3.47 -8.78
N GLU A 85 -11.27 -3.73 -7.92
CA GLU A 85 -11.22 -4.89 -7.05
C GLU A 85 -11.41 -4.50 -5.58
N ASP A 86 -11.72 -5.49 -4.74
CA ASP A 86 -11.76 -5.28 -3.29
C ASP A 86 -10.31 -5.16 -2.75
N PRO A 87 -9.88 -4.00 -2.24
CA PRO A 87 -8.52 -3.83 -1.76
C PRO A 87 -8.19 -4.74 -0.57
N MET A 88 -9.18 -5.11 0.26
CA MET A 88 -8.94 -6.03 1.37
C MET A 88 -8.61 -7.43 0.86
N LYS A 89 -9.30 -7.88 -0.19
CA LYS A 89 -9.03 -9.15 -0.85
C LYS A 89 -7.61 -9.18 -1.42
N ILE A 90 -7.21 -8.15 -2.16
CA ILE A 90 -5.84 -8.04 -2.71
C ILE A 90 -4.79 -8.13 -1.60
N VAL A 91 -4.95 -7.36 -0.51
CA VAL A 91 -4.00 -7.36 0.60
C VAL A 91 -3.95 -8.72 1.30
N ASN A 92 -5.09 -9.39 1.47
CA ASN A 92 -5.13 -10.73 2.06
C ASN A 92 -4.42 -11.76 1.17
N GLU A 93 -4.62 -11.70 -0.14
CA GLU A 93 -3.90 -12.56 -1.10
C GLU A 93 -2.38 -12.29 -1.06
N TRP A 94 -1.96 -11.04 -0.87
CA TRP A 94 -0.54 -10.73 -0.67
C TRP A 94 -0.01 -11.34 0.63
N PHE A 95 -0.78 -11.31 1.72
CA PHE A 95 -0.37 -11.98 2.97
C PHE A 95 -0.32 -13.50 2.84
N GLU A 96 -1.24 -14.09 2.07
CA GLU A 96 -1.29 -15.54 1.90
C GLU A 96 -0.17 -16.06 0.99
N HIS A 97 0.10 -15.36 -0.11
CA HIS A 97 0.97 -15.88 -1.18
C HIS A 97 2.34 -15.21 -1.26
N ALA A 98 2.47 -13.95 -0.85
CA ALA A 98 3.68 -13.17 -1.05
C ALA A 98 4.50 -13.02 0.25
N LEU A 99 3.83 -12.68 1.37
CA LEU A 99 4.48 -12.46 2.66
C LEU A 99 5.35 -13.63 3.13
N PRO A 100 4.98 -14.93 2.96
CA PRO A 100 5.86 -16.03 3.34
C PRO A 100 7.22 -15.99 2.64
N ASN A 101 7.25 -15.62 1.36
CA ASN A 101 8.51 -15.48 0.61
C ASN A 101 9.36 -14.32 1.13
N VAL A 102 8.71 -13.23 1.57
CA VAL A 102 9.40 -12.08 2.17
C VAL A 102 10.05 -12.48 3.48
N VAL A 103 9.31 -13.19 4.34
CA VAL A 103 9.81 -13.67 5.65
C VAL A 103 10.98 -14.65 5.49
N ASN A 104 11.00 -15.46 4.42
CA ASN A 104 12.10 -16.39 4.16
C ASN A 104 13.39 -15.72 3.67
N VAL A 105 13.29 -14.50 3.11
CA VAL A 105 14.42 -13.80 2.49
C VAL A 105 14.96 -12.71 3.40
N ILE A 106 14.09 -12.00 4.11
CA ILE A 106 14.43 -10.83 4.93
C ILE A 106 14.46 -11.23 6.40
N ASP A 107 15.52 -10.84 7.10
CA ASP A 107 15.64 -11.09 8.53
C ASP A 107 14.47 -10.48 9.31
N GLU A 108 13.99 -11.19 10.33
CA GLU A 108 12.83 -10.77 11.13
C GLU A 108 13.00 -9.36 11.73
N ARG A 109 14.22 -9.00 12.12
CA ARG A 109 14.54 -7.66 12.64
C ARG A 109 14.40 -6.57 11.58
N GLU A 110 14.86 -6.85 10.36
CA GLU A 110 14.77 -5.92 9.24
C GLU A 110 13.31 -5.77 8.79
N LEU A 111 12.57 -6.88 8.73
CA LEU A 111 11.14 -6.88 8.45
C LEU A 111 10.35 -6.10 9.51
N ALA A 112 10.68 -6.27 10.78
CA ALA A 112 10.03 -5.57 11.89
C ALA A 112 10.31 -4.06 11.91
N ALA A 113 11.47 -3.63 11.40
CA ALA A 113 11.85 -2.23 11.26
C ALA A 113 11.34 -1.59 9.96
N SER A 114 11.00 -2.41 8.95
CA SER A 114 10.57 -1.94 7.64
C SER A 114 9.17 -1.32 7.67
N GLU A 115 8.99 -0.21 6.95
CA GLU A 115 7.68 0.41 6.76
C GLU A 115 6.73 -0.55 6.02
N ALA A 116 5.43 -0.53 6.34
CA ALA A 116 4.46 -1.43 5.72
C ALA A 116 4.40 -1.31 4.18
N ARG A 117 4.49 -0.10 3.64
CA ARG A 117 4.55 0.13 2.19
C ARG A 117 5.80 -0.46 1.53
N LEU A 118 6.92 -0.53 2.25
CA LEU A 118 8.15 -1.14 1.75
C LEU A 118 8.02 -2.67 1.75
N VAL A 119 7.45 -3.24 2.81
CA VAL A 119 7.08 -4.67 2.82
C VAL A 119 6.09 -5.00 1.70
N GLY A 120 5.17 -4.08 1.40
CA GLY A 120 4.32 -4.14 0.20
C GLY A 120 5.13 -4.28 -1.09
N VAL A 121 6.20 -3.51 -1.27
CA VAL A 121 7.09 -3.63 -2.44
C VAL A 121 7.75 -5.00 -2.48
N PHE A 122 8.25 -5.51 -1.34
CA PHE A 122 8.87 -6.83 -1.29
C PHE A 122 7.88 -7.94 -1.68
N MET A 123 6.64 -7.84 -1.20
CA MET A 123 5.56 -8.75 -1.61
C MET A 123 5.32 -8.66 -3.11
N LEU A 124 5.20 -7.46 -3.67
CA LEU A 124 5.00 -7.26 -5.10
C LEU A 124 6.15 -7.84 -5.95
N VAL A 125 7.40 -7.65 -5.53
CA VAL A 125 8.58 -8.25 -6.19
C VAL A 125 8.49 -9.77 -6.19
N SER A 126 8.11 -10.37 -5.06
CA SER A 126 7.97 -11.82 -4.95
C SER A 126 6.87 -12.38 -5.86
N LEU A 127 5.82 -11.61 -6.16
CA LEU A 127 4.73 -12.02 -7.05
C LEU A 127 5.07 -11.92 -8.55
N LYS A 128 6.09 -11.14 -8.95
CA LYS A 128 6.43 -10.97 -10.39
C LYS A 128 7.24 -12.14 -10.98
N GLY A 129 7.80 -13.02 -10.16
CA GLY A 129 8.79 -14.01 -10.58
C GLY A 129 8.29 -15.46 -10.58
N VAL A 130 8.91 -16.29 -11.42
CA VAL A 130 8.79 -17.76 -11.34
C VAL A 130 9.51 -18.32 -10.11
N ASN A 131 10.54 -17.60 -9.62
CA ASN A 131 11.23 -17.87 -8.36
C ASN A 131 11.08 -16.64 -7.42
N PRO A 132 10.02 -16.59 -6.60
CA PRO A 132 9.69 -15.46 -5.75
C PRO A 132 10.84 -14.99 -4.84
N GLU A 133 11.50 -15.93 -4.16
CA GLU A 133 12.62 -15.62 -3.26
C GLU A 133 13.86 -15.17 -4.04
N GLY A 134 14.14 -15.80 -5.18
CA GLY A 134 15.29 -15.45 -6.02
C GLY A 134 15.17 -14.07 -6.67
N GLU A 135 13.97 -13.63 -7.06
CA GLU A 135 13.75 -12.26 -7.51
C GLU A 135 13.91 -11.26 -6.35
N LEU A 136 13.35 -11.57 -5.18
CA LEU A 136 13.46 -10.68 -4.01
C LEU A 136 14.92 -10.51 -3.57
N ARG A 137 15.71 -11.58 -3.52
CA ARG A 137 17.16 -11.51 -3.21
C ARG A 137 17.91 -10.64 -4.21
N ARG A 138 17.66 -10.80 -5.51
CA ARG A 138 18.27 -9.96 -6.56
C ARG A 138 17.87 -8.50 -6.44
N PHE A 139 16.62 -8.22 -6.08
CA PHE A 139 16.16 -6.87 -5.84
C PHE A 139 16.91 -6.22 -4.67
N LEU A 140 17.01 -6.91 -3.52
CA LEU A 140 17.69 -6.39 -2.32
C LEU A 140 19.19 -6.14 -2.56
N GLN A 141 19.85 -6.99 -3.35
CA GLN A 141 21.26 -6.82 -3.71
C GLN A 141 21.57 -5.49 -4.42
N ARG A 142 20.58 -4.84 -5.06
CA ARG A 142 20.74 -3.53 -5.70
C ARG A 142 21.01 -2.39 -4.71
N PHE A 143 20.76 -2.60 -3.41
CA PHE A 143 20.83 -1.57 -2.37
C PHE A 143 21.97 -1.79 -1.35
N ASN A 144 22.61 -2.96 -1.34
CA ASN A 144 23.69 -3.31 -0.40
C ASN A 144 25.09 -2.91 -0.91
N HIS A 145 25.26 -1.67 -1.40
CA HIS A 145 26.55 -1.13 -1.82
C HIS A 145 27.33 -0.48 -0.67
#